data_AF-A0A2L2YEW4-F1
#
_entry.id   AF-A0A2L2YEW4-F1
#
_cell.length_a   1.000
_cell.length_b   1.000
_cell.length_c   1.000
_cell.angle_alpha   90.00
_cell.angle_beta   90.00
_cell.angle_gamma   90.00
#
_symmetry.space_group_name_H-M   'P 1'
#
loop_
_entity.id
_entity.type
_entity.pdbx_description
1 polymer ?
#
loop_
_entity_poly.entity_id
_entity_poly.type
_entity_poly.pdbx_seq_one_letter_code
_entity_poly.pdbx_strand_id
1 'polypeptide(L)'
;LIEIFLENKDLEPICQYVSSLLPNRVVDFINSSICLVLEGNPQNRDSVGELLFQLVKKKFVKIDQYKDGFSGVVEKCKNLAVDTPLIWNNVGEIV
;
A
#
# COMPACT_ATOMS: atom_id res chain seq x y z
N LEU A 1 -9.92 2.39 7.08
CA LEU A 1 -8.72 2.72 7.88
C LEU A 1 -7.71 3.53 7.06
N ILE A 2 -7.33 3.07 5.87
CA ILE A 2 -6.47 3.85 4.97
C ILE A 2 -7.10 5.20 4.60
N GLU A 3 -8.39 5.26 4.28
CA GLU A 3 -9.08 6.52 3.96
C GLU A 3 -9.01 7.53 5.12
N ILE A 4 -9.23 7.07 6.36
CA ILE A 4 -9.09 7.89 7.56
C ILE A 4 -7.64 8.39 7.70
N PHE A 5 -6.65 7.52 7.49
CA PHE A 5 -5.25 7.91 7.46
C PHE A 5 -4.97 8.94 6.36
N LEU A 6 -5.57 8.81 5.17
CA LEU A 6 -5.38 9.78 4.08
C LEU A 6 -5.89 11.17 4.47
N GLU A 7 -6.93 11.26 5.29
CA GLU A 7 -7.50 12.52 5.79
C GLU A 7 -6.69 13.14 6.94
N ASN A 8 -6.30 12.35 7.94
CA ASN A 8 -5.73 12.88 9.19
C ASN A 8 -4.23 12.63 9.37
N LYS A 9 -3.61 11.81 8.50
CA LYS A 9 -2.21 11.37 8.54
C LYS A 9 -1.78 10.69 9.84
N ASP A 10 -2.73 10.18 10.63
CA ASP A 10 -2.46 9.49 11.88
C ASP A 10 -2.03 8.03 11.62
N LEU A 11 -0.77 7.74 11.92
CA LEU A 11 -0.17 6.42 11.73
C LEU A 11 -0.48 5.45 12.88
N GLU A 12 -0.82 5.95 14.06
CA GLU A 12 -0.97 5.14 15.28
C GLU A 12 -2.03 4.03 15.10
N PRO A 13 -3.25 4.32 14.59
CA PRO A 13 -4.29 3.30 14.40
C PRO A 13 -3.88 2.24 13.38
N ILE A 14 -3.14 2.63 12.34
CA ILE A 14 -2.64 1.70 11.33
C ILE A 14 -1.59 0.77 11.94
N CYS A 15 -0.65 1.31 12.73
CA CYS A 15 0.39 0.52 13.37
C CYS A 15 -0.20 -0.51 14.34
N GLN A 16 -1.17 -0.10 15.16
CA GLN A 16 -1.91 -0.99 16.07
C GLN A 16 -2.65 -2.08 15.31
N TYR A 17 -3.33 -1.71 14.22
CA TYR A 17 -4.05 -2.67 13.37
C TYR A 17 -3.08 -3.69 12.76
N VAL A 18 -2.03 -3.25 12.07
CA VAL A 18 -1.05 -4.13 11.41
C VAL A 18 -0.35 -5.05 12.40
N SER A 19 -0.03 -4.58 13.62
CA SER A 19 0.56 -5.40 14.68
C SER A 19 -0.31 -6.57 15.11
N SER A 20 -1.63 -6.42 15.00
CA SER A 20 -2.60 -7.44 15.40
C SER A 20 -2.86 -8.50 14.32
N LEU A 21 -2.34 -8.30 13.10
CA LEU A 21 -2.62 -9.14 11.96
C LEU A 21 -1.75 -10.40 11.93
N LEU A 22 -2.35 -11.49 11.46
CA LEU A 22 -1.61 -12.67 11.04
C LEU A 22 -0.73 -12.34 9.81
N PRO A 23 0.42 -13.03 9.61
CA PRO A 23 1.36 -12.68 8.55
C PRO A 23 0.78 -12.59 7.14
N ASN A 24 -0.15 -13.46 6.78
CA ASN A 24 -0.85 -13.44 5.49
C ASN A 24 -1.79 -12.23 5.35
N ARG A 25 -2.40 -11.77 6.45
CA ARG A 25 -3.25 -10.59 6.47
C ARG A 25 -2.46 -9.29 6.32
N VAL A 26 -1.20 -9.28 6.74
CA VAL A 26 -0.29 -8.15 6.47
C VAL A 26 -0.03 -8.01 4.96
N VAL A 27 0.19 -9.13 4.26
CA VAL A 27 0.35 -9.15 2.80
C VAL A 27 -0.92 -8.63 2.11
N ASP A 28 -2.10 -9.11 2.53
CA ASP A 28 -3.40 -8.64 2.03
C ASP A 28 -3.58 -7.13 2.26
N PHE A 29 -3.17 -6.63 3.43
CA PHE A 29 -3.26 -5.23 3.81
C PHE A 29 -2.40 -4.35 2.90
N ILE A 30 -1.15 -4.72 2.65
CA ILE A 30 -0.23 -3.97 1.77
C ILE A 30 -0.82 -3.92 0.35
N ASN A 31 -1.24 -5.06 -0.17
CA ASN A 31 -1.83 -5.16 -1.49
C ASN A 31 -3.07 -4.26 -1.63
N SER A 32 -4.00 -4.36 -0.68
CA SER A 32 -5.25 -3.61 -0.71
C SER A 32 -5.04 -2.10 -0.52
N SER A 33 -4.07 -1.71 0.31
CA SER A 33 -3.75 -0.30 0.56
C SER A 33 -3.22 0.38 -0.70
N ILE A 34 -2.35 -0.31 -1.45
CA ILE A 34 -1.81 0.20 -2.71
C ILE A 34 -2.90 0.26 -3.78
N CYS A 35 -3.67 -0.83 -3.94
CA CYS A 35 -4.76 -0.87 -4.93
C CYS A 35 -5.81 0.22 -4.70
N LEU A 36 -6.09 0.59 -3.45
CA LEU A 36 -7.06 1.63 -3.10
C LEU A 36 -6.71 3.01 -3.69
N VAL A 37 -5.43 3.34 -3.78
CA VAL A 37 -4.96 4.68 -4.22
C VAL A 37 -4.42 4.69 -5.65
N LEU A 38 -4.33 3.52 -6.28
CA LEU A 38 -3.61 3.32 -7.53
C LEU A 38 -4.15 4.18 -8.67
N GLU A 39 -5.47 4.29 -8.79
CA GLU A 39 -6.14 5.12 -9.81
C GLU A 39 -6.56 6.50 -9.26
N GLY A 40 -6.22 6.79 -8.00
CA GLY A 40 -6.55 8.03 -7.31
C GLY A 40 -5.63 9.20 -7.68
N ASN A 41 -5.57 10.21 -6.80
CA ASN A 41 -4.67 11.35 -6.97
C ASN A 41 -3.22 11.01 -6.52
N PRO A 42 -2.21 11.72 -7.04
CA PRO A 42 -0.80 11.52 -6.66
C PRO A 42 -0.53 11.68 -5.16
N GLN A 43 -1.21 12.59 -4.48
CA GLN A 43 -0.99 12.85 -3.05
C GLN A 43 -1.37 11.64 -2.18
N ASN A 44 -2.41 10.91 -2.56
CA ASN A 44 -2.83 9.70 -1.88
C ASN A 44 -1.84 8.55 -2.11
N ARG A 45 -1.26 8.47 -3.32
CA ARG A 45 -0.20 7.51 -3.66
C ARG A 45 1.06 7.75 -2.84
N ASP A 46 1.54 8.99 -2.82
CA ASP A 46 2.67 9.42 -1.99
C ASP A 46 2.43 9.13 -0.50
N SER A 47 1.23 9.46 0.00
CA SER A 47 0.85 9.18 1.40
C SER A 47 0.87 7.69 1.75
N VAL A 48 0.41 6.82 0.85
CA VAL A 48 0.45 5.36 1.05
C VAL A 48 1.88 4.83 0.94
N GLY A 49 2.69 5.37 0.02
CA GLY A 49 4.12 5.05 -0.07
C GLY A 49 4.84 5.34 1.26
N GLU A 50 4.66 6.55 1.79
CA GLU A 50 5.23 6.96 3.08
C GLU A 50 4.71 6.10 4.24
N LEU A 51 3.41 5.77 4.25
CA LEU A 51 2.85 4.85 5.25
C LEU A 51 3.56 3.49 5.24
N LEU A 52 3.68 2.88 4.06
CA LEU A 52 4.30 1.56 3.92
C LEU A 52 5.79 1.60 4.29
N PHE A 53 6.48 2.67 3.90
CA PHE A 53 7.86 2.92 4.32
C PHE A 53 7.99 2.99 5.85
N GLN A 54 7.11 3.74 6.52
CA GLN A 54 7.11 3.86 7.99
C GLN A 54 6.81 2.52 8.67
N LEU A 55 5.90 1.71 8.13
CA LEU A 55 5.58 0.39 8.68
C LEU A 55 6.76 -0.58 8.58
N VAL A 56 7.51 -0.56 7.47
CA VAL A 56 8.75 -1.34 7.32
C VAL A 56 9.84 -0.81 8.24
N LYS A 57 10.07 0.51 8.25
CA LYS A 57 11.08 1.17 9.09
C LYS A 57 10.88 0.90 10.59
N LYS A 58 9.62 0.93 11.06
CA LYS A 58 9.24 0.63 12.45
C LYS A 58 9.10 -0.86 12.75
N LYS A 59 9.37 -1.74 11.77
CA LYS A 59 9.31 -3.21 11.88
C LYS A 59 7.91 -3.79 12.17
N PHE A 60 6.85 -3.05 11.84
CA PHE A 60 5.49 -3.58 11.81
C PHE A 60 5.27 -4.49 10.60
N VAL A 61 6.01 -4.26 9.51
CA VAL A 61 6.00 -5.07 8.30
C VAL A 61 7.41 -5.58 8.01
N LYS A 62 7.56 -6.87 7.74
CA LYS A 62 8.83 -7.44 7.26
C LYS A 62 8.99 -7.16 5.77
N ILE A 63 10.23 -7.03 5.32
CA ILE A 63 10.53 -6.76 3.90
C ILE A 63 9.96 -7.83 2.96
N ASP A 64 9.94 -9.10 3.39
CA ASP A 64 9.39 -10.19 2.58
C ASP A 64 7.87 -10.07 2.43
N GLN A 65 7.16 -9.68 3.49
CA GLN A 65 5.72 -9.41 3.43
C GLN A 65 5.40 -8.23 2.51
N TYR A 66 6.25 -7.20 2.52
CA TYR A 66 6.13 -6.07 1.60
C TYR A 66 6.30 -6.52 0.14
N LYS A 67 7.34 -7.30 -0.15
CA LYS A 67 7.59 -7.85 -1.49
C LYS A 67 6.43 -8.73 -1.97
N ASP A 68 5.90 -9.58 -1.10
CA ASP A 68 4.77 -10.45 -1.42
C ASP A 68 3.50 -9.63 -1.72
N GLY A 69 3.22 -8.63 -0.87
CA GLY A 69 2.07 -7.74 -1.06
C GLY A 69 2.15 -6.94 -2.36
N PHE A 70 3.35 -6.42 -2.65
CA PHE A 70 3.64 -5.67 -3.87
C PHE A 70 3.59 -6.55 -5.13
N SER A 71 4.07 -7.80 -5.05
CA SER A 71 3.98 -8.75 -6.16
C SER A 71 2.53 -8.96 -6.59
N GLY A 72 1.60 -9.06 -5.62
CA GLY A 72 0.17 -9.12 -5.92
C GLY A 72 -0.39 -7.85 -6.59
N VAL A 73 0.22 -6.67 -6.34
CA VAL A 73 -0.18 -5.42 -7.02
C VAL A 73 0.28 -5.45 -8.47
N VAL A 74 1.52 -5.90 -8.73
CA VAL A 74 2.07 -6.02 -10.07
C VAL A 74 1.21 -6.95 -10.93
N GLU A 75 0.78 -8.10 -10.40
CA GLU A 75 -0.14 -9.00 -11.12
C GLU A 75 -1.49 -8.33 -11.45
N LYS A 76 -2.05 -7.53 -10.54
CA LYS A 76 -3.28 -6.77 -10.82
C LYS A 76 -3.05 -5.69 -11.88
N CYS A 77 -1.91 -4.99 -11.83
CA CYS A 77 -1.56 -3.94 -12.78
C CYS A 77 -1.42 -4.46 -14.22
N LYS A 78 -0.99 -5.71 -14.41
CA LYS A 78 -0.95 -6.32 -15.75
C LYS A 78 -2.34 -6.33 -16.42
N ASN A 79 -3.39 -6.56 -15.64
CA ASN A 79 -4.76 -6.53 -16.15
C ASN A 79 -5.25 -5.08 -16.34
N LEU A 80 -4.95 -4.20 -15.38
CA LEU A 80 -5.38 -2.79 -15.44
C LEU A 80 -4.65 -1.97 -16.51
N ALA A 81 -3.45 -2.36 -16.92
CA ALA A 81 -2.67 -1.63 -17.92
C ALA A 81 -3.35 -1.55 -19.30
N VAL A 82 -4.33 -2.42 -19.56
CA VAL A 82 -5.16 -2.36 -20.77
C VAL A 82 -6.04 -1.11 -20.76
N ASP A 83 -6.64 -0.80 -19.61
CA ASP A 83 -7.65 0.26 -19.46
C ASP A 83 -7.09 1.56 -18.89
N THR A 84 -5.98 1.49 -18.16
CA THR A 84 -5.35 2.62 -17.46
C THR A 84 -3.90 2.80 -17.95
N PRO A 85 -3.66 3.63 -18.99
CA PRO A 85 -2.33 3.77 -19.62
C PRO A 85 -1.21 4.23 -18.69
N LEU A 86 -1.55 4.96 -17.62
CA LEU A 86 -0.60 5.50 -16.66
C LEU A 86 -0.42 4.60 -15.43
N ILE A 87 -0.96 3.38 -15.43
CA ILE A 87 -0.95 2.53 -14.24
C ILE A 87 0.47 2.27 -13.70
N TRP A 88 1.45 2.08 -14.58
CA TRP A 88 2.83 1.86 -14.18
C TRP A 88 3.49 3.11 -13.60
N ASN A 89 3.13 4.30 -14.10
CA ASN A 89 3.57 5.56 -13.52
C ASN A 89 2.97 5.73 -12.13
N ASN A 90 1.68 5.42 -11.97
CA ASN A 90 1.00 5.46 -10.68
C ASN A 90 1.63 4.47 -9.68
N VAL A 91 2.00 3.27 -10.10
CA VAL A 91 2.76 2.33 -9.25
C VAL A 91 4.08 2.95 -8.83
N GLY A 92 4.83 3.54 -9.76
CA GLY A 92 6.13 4.17 -9.49
C GLY A 92 6.08 5.37 -8.54
N GLU A 93 4.93 6.00 -8.34
CA GLU A 93 4.74 7.06 -7.33
C GLU A 93 4.60 6.52 -5.90
N ILE A 94 4.38 5.21 -5.72
CA ILE A 94 4.16 4.56 -4.42
C ILE A 94 5.43 3.87 -3.89
N VAL A 95 6.39 3.54 -4.77
CA VAL A 95 7.58 2.72 -4.45
C VAL A 95 8.91 3.43 -4.62
#